data_AF-A0AB74H3H0-F1
#
_entry.id   AF-A0AB74H3H0-F1
#
_cell.length_a   1.000
_cell.length_b   1.000
_cell.length_c   1.000
_cell.angle_alpha   90.00
_cell.angle_beta   90.00
_cell.angle_gamma   90.00
#
_symmetry.space_group_name_H-M   'P 1'
#
loop_
_entity.id
_entity.type
_entity.pdbx_description
1 polymer ?
#
loop_
_entity_poly.entity_id
_entity_poly.type
_entity_poly.pdbx_seq_one_letter_code
_entity_poly.pdbx_strand_id
1 'polypeptide(L)'
;MRQDQLERDYYFLKQMIYYCEQTFARIEFAKKSQLSINDEMVIDSLAMNLGQIGEQLDSSKLSEELREQYSDIPWRKIKDFRNLAYHNYGAIRIQVLLRIIENELPILLNQLSSVLKDIERKLSDC
;
A
#
# COMPACT_ATOMS: atom_id res chain seq x y z
N MET A 1 3.21 16.30 -20.18
CA MET A 1 4.10 17.35 -19.62
C MET A 1 4.57 16.93 -18.23
N ARG A 2 5.56 17.60 -17.63
CA ARG A 2 6.06 17.27 -16.28
C ARG A 2 4.94 17.34 -15.22
N GLN A 3 3.99 18.26 -15.39
CA GLN A 3 2.82 18.40 -14.52
C GLN A 3 1.88 17.19 -14.57
N ASP A 4 1.50 16.72 -15.77
CA ASP A 4 0.63 15.53 -15.94
C ASP A 4 1.20 14.28 -15.23
N GLN A 5 2.53 14.13 -15.24
CA GLN A 5 3.20 13.02 -14.54
C GLN A 5 3.10 13.17 -13.02
N LEU A 6 3.32 14.37 -12.48
CA LEU A 6 3.18 14.64 -11.04
C LEU A 6 1.75 14.42 -10.56
N GLU A 7 0.74 14.84 -11.32
CA GLU A 7 -0.68 14.62 -11.00
C GLU A 7 -1.04 13.14 -10.98
N ARG A 8 -0.52 12.38 -11.95
CA ARG A 8 -0.67 10.92 -12.01
C ARG A 8 -0.02 10.23 -10.81
N ASP A 9 1.21 10.61 -10.48
CA ASP A 9 1.92 10.05 -9.33
C ASP A 9 1.23 10.38 -8.01
N TYR A 10 0.75 11.63 -7.88
CA TYR A 10 -0.06 12.07 -6.75
C TYR A 10 -1.32 11.21 -6.57
N TYR A 11 -2.02 10.90 -7.66
CA TYR A 11 -3.18 10.02 -7.63
C TYR A 11 -2.82 8.62 -7.11
N PHE A 12 -1.77 7.98 -7.65
CA PHE A 12 -1.40 6.62 -7.25
C PHE A 12 -0.87 6.53 -5.82
N LEU A 13 -0.14 7.54 -5.34
CA LEU A 13 0.25 7.61 -3.94
C LEU A 13 -0.95 7.71 -3.01
N LYS A 14 -1.97 8.51 -3.37
CA LYS A 14 -3.23 8.54 -2.61
C LYS A 14 -3.92 7.19 -2.59
N GLN A 15 -3.93 6.45 -3.70
CA GLN A 15 -4.48 5.09 -3.72
C GLN A 15 -3.71 4.17 -2.77
N MET A 16 -2.38 4.20 -2.79
CA MET A 16 -1.56 3.38 -1.88
C MET A 16 -1.84 3.73 -0.40
N ILE A 17 -1.91 5.02 -0.06
CA ILE A 17 -2.23 5.50 1.29
C ILE A 17 -3.62 5.03 1.70
N TYR A 18 -4.62 5.20 0.83
CA TYR A 18 -5.99 4.74 1.07
C TYR A 18 -6.02 3.25 1.43
N TYR A 19 -5.37 2.37 0.67
CA TYR A 19 -5.35 0.94 0.99
C TYR A 19 -4.56 0.60 2.26
N CYS A 20 -3.53 1.38 2.62
CA CYS A 20 -2.89 1.25 3.93
C CYS A 20 -3.90 1.53 5.06
N GLU A 21 -4.61 2.66 4.97
CA GLU A 21 -5.61 3.06 5.95
C GLU A 21 -6.78 2.07 6.03
N GLN A 22 -7.26 1.59 4.88
CA GLN A 22 -8.30 0.56 4.84
C GLN A 22 -7.84 -0.74 5.52
N THR A 23 -6.58 -1.12 5.39
CA THR A 23 -6.04 -2.31 6.07
C THR A 23 -6.14 -2.16 7.59
N PHE A 24 -5.74 -1.01 8.13
CA PHE A 24 -5.89 -0.74 9.57
C PHE A 24 -7.36 -0.68 9.99
N ALA A 25 -8.21 -0.03 9.20
CA ALA A 25 -9.65 0.04 9.48
C ALA A 25 -10.31 -1.35 9.50
N ARG A 26 -9.87 -2.29 8.64
CA ARG A 26 -10.38 -3.67 8.62
C ARG A 26 -10.00 -4.46 9.86
N ILE A 27 -8.77 -4.28 10.37
CA ILE A 27 -8.36 -4.87 11.65
C ILE A 27 -9.23 -4.35 12.79
N GLU A 28 -9.43 -3.04 12.86
CA GLU A 28 -10.25 -2.44 13.91
C GLU A 28 -11.73 -2.84 13.81
N PHE A 29 -12.25 -2.97 12.59
CA PHE A 29 -13.60 -3.49 12.36
C PHE A 29 -13.72 -4.95 12.85
N ALA A 30 -12.79 -5.83 12.45
CA ALA A 30 -12.80 -7.23 12.88
C ALA A 30 -12.79 -7.36 14.41
N LYS A 31 -11.93 -6.59 15.10
CA LYS A 31 -11.90 -6.53 16.57
C LYS A 31 -13.25 -6.10 17.17
N LYS A 32 -13.83 -5.01 16.66
CA LYS A 32 -15.13 -4.49 17.15
C LYS A 32 -16.27 -5.47 16.91
N SER A 33 -16.23 -6.18 15.79
CA SER A 33 -17.21 -7.19 15.40
C SER A 33 -16.94 -8.57 16.01
N GLN A 34 -15.89 -8.73 16.84
CA GLN A 34 -15.48 -10.00 17.44
C GLN A 34 -15.18 -11.09 16.39
N LEU A 35 -14.77 -10.70 15.18
CA LEU A 35 -14.30 -11.62 14.16
C LEU A 35 -12.86 -12.02 14.46
N SER A 36 -12.55 -13.30 14.25
CA SER A 36 -11.18 -13.79 14.35
C SER A 36 -10.31 -13.14 13.29
N ILE A 37 -9.07 -12.78 13.62
CA ILE A 37 -8.10 -12.33 12.61
C ILE A 37 -7.73 -13.45 11.63
N ASN A 38 -7.98 -14.71 12.03
CA ASN A 38 -7.82 -15.89 11.19
C ASN A 38 -9.09 -16.24 10.40
N ASP A 39 -10.14 -15.42 10.49
CA ASP A 39 -11.32 -15.56 9.66
C ASP A 39 -10.96 -15.33 8.19
N GLU A 40 -11.42 -16.20 7.30
CA GLU A 40 -11.08 -16.19 5.87
C GLU A 40 -11.48 -14.86 5.22
N MET A 41 -12.64 -14.29 5.58
CA MET A 41 -13.09 -13.00 5.03
C MET A 41 -12.20 -11.84 5.48
N VAL A 42 -11.69 -11.91 6.72
CA VAL A 42 -10.76 -10.90 7.24
C VAL A 42 -9.42 -11.01 6.53
N ILE A 43 -8.88 -12.22 6.40
CA ILE A 43 -7.63 -12.49 5.71
C ILE A 43 -7.70 -12.02 4.25
N ASP A 44 -8.75 -12.43 3.52
CA ASP A 44 -8.97 -12.07 2.13
C ASP A 44 -9.03 -10.55 1.95
N SER A 45 -9.76 -9.87 2.84
CA SER A 45 -9.86 -8.41 2.79
C SER A 45 -8.52 -7.72 3.03
N LEU A 46 -7.71 -8.21 3.97
CA LEU A 46 -6.39 -7.64 4.27
C LEU A 46 -5.40 -7.88 3.14
N ALA A 47 -5.38 -9.10 2.62
CA ALA A 47 -4.50 -9.49 1.52
C ALA A 47 -4.86 -8.75 0.21
N MET A 48 -6.16 -8.56 -0.07
CA MET A 48 -6.60 -7.74 -1.20
C MET A 48 -6.11 -6.30 -1.09
N ASN A 49 -6.21 -5.68 0.09
CA ASN A 49 -5.69 -4.32 0.30
C ASN A 49 -4.18 -4.24 0.07
N LEU A 50 -3.40 -5.17 0.62
CA LEU A 50 -1.95 -5.22 0.35
C LEU A 50 -1.66 -5.45 -1.14
N GLY A 51 -2.44 -6.29 -1.80
CA GLY A 51 -2.32 -6.51 -3.23
C GLY A 51 -2.55 -5.25 -4.02
N GLN A 52 -3.58 -4.47 -3.66
CA GLN A 52 -3.89 -3.18 -4.29
C GLN A 52 -2.80 -2.13 -4.05
N ILE A 53 -2.09 -2.15 -2.91
CA ILE A 53 -0.93 -1.29 -2.68
C ILE A 53 0.18 -1.62 -3.67
N GLY A 54 0.54 -2.91 -3.81
CA GLY A 54 1.58 -3.35 -4.75
C GLY A 54 1.19 -3.13 -6.22
N GLU A 55 -0.10 -3.22 -6.53
CA GLU A 55 -0.66 -3.01 -7.86
C GLU A 55 -0.47 -1.57 -8.37
N GLN A 56 -0.31 -0.57 -7.49
CA GLN A 56 0.00 0.82 -7.91
C GLN A 56 1.43 0.99 -8.45
N LEU A 57 2.29 -0.02 -8.28
CA LEU A 57 3.68 -0.02 -8.75
C LEU A 57 3.86 -0.73 -10.10
N ASP A 58 2.77 -1.03 -10.80
CA ASP A 58 2.80 -1.43 -12.19
C ASP A 58 3.48 -0.33 -13.05
N SER A 59 4.20 -0.73 -14.10
CA SER A 59 4.90 0.19 -15.01
C SER A 59 3.99 1.24 -15.65
N SER A 60 2.70 0.94 -15.75
CA SER A 60 1.67 1.85 -16.25
C SER A 60 1.11 2.81 -15.20
N LYS A 61 1.61 2.82 -13.95
CA LYS A 61 1.04 3.60 -12.84
C LYS A 61 2.05 4.56 -12.19
N LEU A 62 2.56 4.27 -10.99
CA LEU A 62 3.54 5.14 -10.34
C LEU A 62 4.83 5.19 -11.17
N SER A 63 5.31 6.39 -11.48
CA SER A 63 6.45 6.59 -12.37
C SER A 63 7.74 5.95 -11.86
N GLU A 64 8.64 5.64 -12.78
CA GLU A 64 9.99 5.20 -12.43
C GLU A 64 10.79 6.35 -11.84
N GLU A 65 10.66 7.54 -12.41
CA GLU A 65 11.32 8.77 -11.96
C GLU A 65 11.03 9.07 -10.48
N LEU A 66 9.77 8.94 -10.05
CA LEU A 66 9.42 9.12 -8.65
C LEU A 66 10.05 8.05 -7.76
N ARG A 67 10.00 6.78 -8.19
CA ARG A 67 10.54 5.66 -7.41
C ARG A 67 12.06 5.77 -7.25
N GLU A 68 12.76 6.24 -8.28
CA GLU A 68 14.18 6.56 -8.22
C GLU A 68 14.47 7.73 -7.28
N GLN A 69 13.66 8.80 -7.34
CA GLN A 69 13.80 9.97 -6.48
C GLN A 69 13.65 9.61 -4.99
N TYR A 70 12.77 8.66 -4.65
CA TYR A 70 12.53 8.19 -3.29
C TYR A 70 12.98 6.74 -3.10
N SER A 71 14.25 6.48 -3.41
CA SER A 71 14.85 5.12 -3.40
C SER A 71 15.02 4.49 -2.01
N ASP A 72 14.89 5.27 -0.93
CA ASP A 72 14.84 4.75 0.45
C ASP A 72 13.59 3.90 0.73
N ILE A 73 12.54 4.07 -0.09
CA ILE A 73 11.34 3.25 -0.02
C ILE A 73 11.60 1.95 -0.79
N PRO A 74 11.37 0.75 -0.19
CA PRO A 74 11.68 -0.52 -0.82
C PRO A 74 10.62 -0.93 -1.87
N TRP A 75 10.49 -0.13 -2.95
CA TRP A 75 9.46 -0.27 -3.99
C TRP A 75 9.34 -1.69 -4.56
N ARG A 76 10.47 -2.35 -4.80
CA ARG A 76 10.47 -3.73 -5.33
C ARG A 76 9.75 -4.70 -4.38
N LYS A 77 10.03 -4.60 -3.08
CA LYS A 77 9.40 -5.43 -2.05
C LYS A 77 7.90 -5.14 -1.93
N ILE A 78 7.51 -3.86 -2.01
CA ILE A 78 6.10 -3.45 -1.98
C ILE A 78 5.35 -3.98 -3.21
N LYS A 79 6.00 -4.00 -4.38
CA LYS A 79 5.42 -4.56 -5.61
C LYS A 79 5.09 -6.05 -5.46
N ASP A 80 5.82 -6.78 -4.62
CA ASP A 80 5.56 -8.20 -4.35
C ASP A 80 4.32 -8.42 -3.48
N PHE A 81 3.77 -7.38 -2.84
CA PHE A 81 2.52 -7.49 -2.08
C PHE A 81 1.34 -7.92 -2.95
N ARG A 82 1.38 -7.64 -4.26
CA ARG A 82 0.37 -8.13 -5.22
C ARG A 82 0.19 -9.64 -5.14
N ASN A 83 1.26 -10.39 -4.89
CA ASN A 83 1.23 -11.85 -4.84
C ASN A 83 0.49 -12.37 -3.60
N LEU A 84 0.28 -11.53 -2.58
CA LEU A 84 -0.46 -11.92 -1.37
C LEU A 84 -1.95 -12.06 -1.66
N ALA A 85 -2.51 -11.29 -2.60
CA ALA A 85 -3.93 -11.33 -2.94
C ALA A 85 -4.35 -12.54 -3.79
N TYR A 86 -3.41 -13.21 -4.48
CA TYR A 86 -3.71 -14.22 -5.51
C TYR A 86 -3.32 -15.66 -5.15
N HIS A 87 -2.96 -15.94 -3.89
CA HIS A 87 -2.52 -17.27 -3.46
C HIS A 87 -3.25 -17.77 -2.20
N ASN A 88 -3.83 -18.98 -2.28
CA ASN A 88 -4.59 -19.64 -1.20
C ASN A 88 -3.89 -19.58 0.17
N TYR A 89 -4.63 -19.11 1.18
CA TYR A 89 -4.16 -18.77 2.52
C TYR A 89 -3.98 -19.99 3.43
N GLY A 90 -2.87 -20.71 3.27
CA GLY A 90 -2.40 -21.62 4.31
C GLY A 90 -1.89 -20.87 5.56
N ALA A 91 -1.85 -21.54 6.72
CA ALA A 91 -1.48 -20.94 8.02
C ALA A 91 -0.12 -20.18 8.01
N ILE A 92 0.86 -20.65 7.24
CA ILE A 92 2.18 -20.00 7.10
C ILE A 92 2.06 -18.62 6.43
N ARG A 93 1.11 -18.43 5.49
CA ARG A 93 0.94 -17.17 4.77
C ARG A 93 0.25 -16.10 5.61
N ILE A 94 -0.63 -16.48 6.55
CA ILE A 94 -1.28 -15.54 7.48
C ILE A 94 -0.22 -14.84 8.35
N GLN A 95 0.77 -15.58 8.85
CA GLN A 95 1.85 -15.00 9.65
C GLN A 95 2.67 -13.97 8.86
N VAL A 96 2.89 -14.21 7.57
CA VAL A 96 3.56 -13.26 6.68
C VAL A 96 2.70 -12.02 6.49
N LEU A 97 1.39 -12.19 6.23
CA LEU A 97 0.44 -11.10 6.07
C LEU A 97 0.43 -10.18 7.30
N LEU A 98 0.24 -10.76 8.48
CA LEU A 98 0.21 -9.99 9.74
C LEU A 98 1.54 -9.31 10.03
N ARG A 99 2.67 -9.99 9.79
CA ARG A 99 4.00 -9.37 9.94
C ARG A 99 4.15 -8.12 9.08
N ILE A 100 3.72 -8.17 7.82
CA ILE A 100 3.77 -7.00 6.93
C ILE A 100 2.90 -5.87 7.48
N ILE A 101 1.67 -6.19 7.89
CA ILE A 101 0.73 -5.19 8.39
C ILE A 101 1.19 -4.54 9.69
N GLU A 102 1.78 -5.31 10.60
CA GLU A 102 2.21 -4.81 11.91
C GLU A 102 3.52 -4.04 11.85
N ASN A 103 4.47 -4.47 11.01
CA ASN A 103 5.85 -3.97 11.05
C ASN A 103 6.21 -3.09 9.86
N GLU A 104 5.67 -3.37 8.67
CA GLU A 104 6.11 -2.71 7.43
C GLU A 104 5.12 -1.66 6.95
N LEU A 105 3.82 -1.95 7.04
CA LEU A 105 2.77 -1.08 6.55
C LEU A 105 2.71 0.29 7.26
N PRO A 106 2.92 0.41 8.59
CA PRO A 106 2.93 1.71 9.26
C PRO A 106 4.10 2.58 8.81
N ILE A 107 5.27 1.96 8.57
CA ILE A 107 6.46 2.64 8.04
C ILE A 107 6.17 3.13 6.62
N LEU A 108 5.60 2.27 5.78
CA LEU A 108 5.23 2.62 4.42
C LEU A 108 4.23 3.78 4.38
N LEU A 109 3.17 3.74 5.20
CA LEU A 109 2.18 4.81 5.27
C LEU A 109 2.82 6.17 5.59
N ASN A 110 3.76 6.20 6.55
CA ASN A 110 4.49 7.42 6.89
C ASN A 110 5.37 7.90 5.73
N GLN A 111 6.09 6.99 5.08
CA GLN A 111 6.93 7.31 3.92
C GLN A 111 6.08 7.88 2.77
N LEU A 112 5.00 7.20 2.38
CA LEU A 112 4.08 7.64 1.33
C LEU A 112 3.47 9.00 1.66
N SER A 113 3.06 9.22 2.91
CA SER A 113 2.51 10.51 3.36
C SER A 113 3.52 11.65 3.23
N SER A 114 4.80 11.38 3.51
CA SER A 114 5.87 12.38 3.33
C SER A 114 6.10 12.69 1.85
N VAL A 115 6.10 11.67 0.99
CA VAL A 115 6.25 11.83 -0.45
C VAL A 115 5.06 12.62 -1.02
N LEU A 116 3.84 12.29 -0.61
CA LEU A 116 2.63 12.94 -1.07
C LEU A 116 2.67 14.46 -0.78
N LYS A 117 3.04 14.85 0.45
CA LYS A 117 3.19 16.26 0.83
C LYS A 117 4.25 16.99 -0.01
N ASP A 118 5.32 16.30 -0.42
CA ASP A 118 6.31 16.90 -1.30
C ASP A 118 5.78 17.15 -2.71
N ILE A 119 5.00 16.21 -3.24
CA ILE A 119 4.34 16.38 -4.54
C ILE A 119 3.28 17.48 -4.48
N GLU A 120 2.51 17.59 -3.41
CA GLU A 120 1.53 18.67 -3.23
C GLU A 120 2.19 20.05 -3.28
N ARG A 121 3.35 20.21 -2.65
CA ARG A 121 4.16 21.43 -2.76
C ARG A 121 4.58 21.68 -4.21
N LYS A 122 5.19 20.68 -4.87
CA LYS A 122 5.62 20.79 -6.27
C LYS A 122 4.48 21.14 -7.23
N LEU A 123 3.29 20.58 -7.03
CA LEU A 123 2.09 20.89 -7.83
C LEU A 123 1.55 22.29 -7.55
N SER A 124 1.71 22.82 -6.33
CA SER A 124 1.29 24.18 -5.97
C SER A 124 2.25 25.26 -6.51
N ASP A 125 3.52 24.88 -6.74
CA ASP A 125 4.57 25.75 -7.25
C ASP A 125 4.65 25.78 -8.80
N CYS A 126 3.88 24.93 -9.49
CA CYS A 126 3.79 24.86 -10.97
C CYS A 126 2.69 25.79 -11.52
#